data_AF-A0A087NIP3-F1
#
_entry.id   AF-A0A087NIP3-F1
#
_cell.length_a   1.000
_cell.length_b   1.000
_cell.length_c   1.000
_cell.angle_alpha   90.00
_cell.angle_beta   90.00
_cell.angle_gamma   90.00
#
_symmetry.space_group_name_H-M   'P 1'
#
loop_
_entity.id
_entity.type
_entity.pdbx_description
1 polymer ?
#
loop_
_entity_poly.entity_id
_entity_poly.type
_entity_poly.pdbx_seq_one_letter_code
_entity_poly.pdbx_strand_id
1 'polypeptide(L)'
;MALAAVKGEKTLAELAQQFDVHPNQITQWRGQLLEGAAGVFGSETRSEAAEPVIDVKTLHAKIGELTLVNDFLSGALGKAGLLPSAKR
;
A
#
# COMPACT_ATOMS: atom_id res chain seq x y z
N MET A 1 11.71 4.97 -19.38
CA MET A 1 12.74 4.27 -20.17
C MET A 1 12.37 2.82 -20.51
N ALA A 2 12.13 1.93 -19.54
CA ALA A 2 11.85 0.50 -19.80
C ALA A 2 10.68 0.27 -20.78
N LEU A 3 9.60 1.03 -20.66
CA LEU A 3 8.46 0.96 -21.61
C LEU A 3 8.87 1.33 -23.05
N ALA A 4 9.74 2.32 -23.22
CA ALA A 4 10.26 2.70 -24.55
C ALA A 4 11.19 1.63 -25.13
N ALA A 5 11.97 0.95 -24.28
CA ALA A 5 12.78 -0.21 -24.67
C ALA A 5 11.92 -1.41 -25.07
N VAL A 6 10.73 -1.59 -24.45
CA VAL A 6 9.76 -2.62 -24.84
C VAL A 6 9.03 -2.26 -26.14
N LYS A 7 8.66 -0.98 -26.32
CA LYS A 7 7.96 -0.48 -27.51
C LYS A 7 8.81 -0.56 -28.78
N GLY A 8 10.14 -0.55 -28.67
CA GLY A 8 11.07 -0.81 -29.78
C GLY A 8 11.22 0.33 -30.80
N GLU A 9 10.66 1.50 -30.53
CA GLU A 9 10.70 2.66 -31.45
C GLU A 9 12.08 3.34 -31.52
N LYS A 10 12.95 3.07 -30.54
CA LYS A 10 14.31 3.59 -30.46
C LYS A 10 15.26 2.43 -30.16
N THR A 11 16.45 2.50 -30.74
CA THR A 11 17.52 1.54 -30.47
C THR A 11 18.01 1.67 -29.03
N LEU A 12 18.64 0.61 -28.51
CA LEU A 12 19.24 0.64 -27.17
C LEU A 12 20.30 1.75 -27.02
N ALA A 13 21.03 2.06 -28.09
CA ALA A 13 22.04 3.11 -28.11
C ALA A 13 21.41 4.51 -27.98
N GLU A 14 20.32 4.77 -28.69
CA GLU A 14 19.59 6.05 -28.59
C GLU A 14 18.92 6.21 -27.22
N LEU A 15 18.40 5.13 -26.65
CA LEU A 15 17.85 5.15 -25.29
C LEU A 15 18.94 5.34 -24.23
N ALA A 16 20.12 4.74 -24.43
CA ALA A 16 21.28 4.93 -23.56
C ALA A 16 21.73 6.38 -23.55
N GLN A 17 21.80 7.01 -24.72
CA GLN A 17 22.15 8.41 -24.84
C GLN A 17 21.06 9.35 -24.30
N GLN A 18 19.79 9.06 -24.57
CA GLN A 18 18.68 9.92 -24.15
C GLN A 18 18.49 9.97 -22.63
N PHE A 19 18.71 8.84 -21.96
CA PHE A 19 18.50 8.71 -20.52
C PHE A 19 19.79 8.66 -19.72
N ASP A 20 20.94 8.87 -20.38
CA ASP A 20 22.29 8.81 -19.80
C ASP A 20 22.55 7.54 -18.97
N VAL A 21 22.25 6.38 -19.56
CA VAL A 21 22.45 5.07 -18.94
C VAL A 21 23.22 4.12 -19.83
N HIS A 22 23.85 3.12 -19.22
CA HIS A 22 24.55 2.09 -19.98
C HIS A 22 23.56 1.14 -20.70
N PRO A 23 23.81 0.71 -21.95
CA PRO A 23 22.93 -0.20 -22.69
C PRO A 23 22.56 -1.50 -21.95
N ASN A 24 23.49 -2.04 -21.15
CA ASN A 24 23.25 -3.23 -20.33
C ASN A 24 22.22 -3.03 -19.19
N GLN A 25 22.05 -1.78 -18.71
CA GLN A 25 21.01 -1.47 -17.72
C GLN A 25 19.63 -1.43 -18.39
N ILE A 26 19.57 -0.97 -19.64
CA ILE A 26 18.32 -0.93 -20.42
C ILE A 26 17.82 -2.34 -20.72
N THR A 27 18.71 -3.26 -21.08
CA THR A 27 18.36 -4.67 -21.30
C THR A 27 17.86 -5.33 -20.03
N GLN A 28 18.51 -5.07 -18.88
CA GLN A 28 18.06 -5.54 -17.57
C GLN A 28 16.67 -5.02 -17.22
N TRP A 29 16.43 -3.71 -17.33
CA TRP A 29 15.13 -3.12 -17.00
C TRP A 29 14.02 -3.53 -17.98
N ARG A 30 14.35 -3.76 -19.26
CA ARG A 30 13.43 -4.34 -20.24
C ARG A 30 13.02 -5.76 -19.81
N GLY A 31 13.98 -6.59 -19.39
CA GLY A 31 13.73 -7.94 -18.88
C GLY A 31 12.83 -7.92 -17.64
N GLN A 32 13.20 -7.13 -16.63
CA GLN A 32 12.43 -6.96 -15.40
C GLN A 32 10.99 -6.46 -15.66
N LEU A 33 10.81 -5.55 -16.62
CA LEU A 33 9.48 -5.06 -16.98
C LEU A 33 8.63 -6.16 -17.65
N LEU A 34 9.22 -6.96 -18.54
CA LEU A 34 8.51 -8.07 -19.19
C LEU A 34 8.15 -9.19 -18.21
N GLU A 35 9.08 -9.54 -17.33
CA GLU A 35 8.87 -10.52 -16.25
C GLU A 35 7.82 -10.03 -15.25
N GLY A 36 7.93 -8.77 -14.81
CA GLY A 36 6.95 -8.13 -13.91
C GLY A 36 5.59 -7.91 -14.56
N ALA A 37 5.52 -7.70 -15.88
CA ALA A 37 4.24 -7.56 -16.59
C ALA A 37 3.41 -8.84 -16.56
N ALA A 38 4.04 -10.02 -16.57
CA ALA A 38 3.34 -11.28 -16.35
C ALA A 38 2.78 -11.38 -14.93
N GLY A 39 3.45 -10.84 -13.91
CA GLY A 39 2.92 -10.79 -12.55
C GLY A 39 1.82 -9.75 -12.31
N VAL A 40 1.76 -8.69 -13.13
CA VAL A 40 0.76 -7.60 -13.00
C VAL A 40 -0.46 -7.82 -13.90
N PHE A 41 -0.25 -8.35 -15.10
CA PHE A 41 -1.29 -8.55 -16.12
C PHE A 41 -1.55 -10.03 -16.45
N GLY A 42 -0.73 -10.95 -15.97
CA GLY A 42 -0.99 -12.38 -16.06
C GLY A 42 -2.06 -12.78 -15.05
N SER A 43 -3.06 -13.51 -15.53
CA SER A 43 -4.17 -14.07 -14.78
C SER A 43 -3.75 -15.24 -13.87
N GLU A 44 -2.57 -15.17 -13.27
CA GLU A 44 -2.21 -16.02 -12.15
C GLU A 44 -2.06 -15.09 -10.97
N THR A 45 -3.22 -14.89 -10.35
CA THR A 45 -3.41 -14.59 -8.94
C THR A 45 -2.09 -14.20 -8.31
N ARG A 46 -1.86 -12.89 -8.24
CA ARG A 46 -1.11 -12.31 -7.14
C ARG A 46 -1.42 -13.24 -5.98
N SER A 47 -0.41 -13.96 -5.49
CA SER A 47 -0.47 -14.42 -4.12
C SER A 47 -0.54 -13.09 -3.37
N GLU A 48 -1.77 -12.57 -3.29
CA GLU A 48 -2.23 -11.60 -2.36
C GLU A 48 -1.59 -12.15 -1.11
N ALA A 49 -0.54 -11.48 -0.63
CA ALA A 49 0.01 -11.79 0.66
C ALA A 49 -1.21 -11.70 1.56
N ALA A 50 -1.79 -12.87 1.89
CA ALA A 50 -3.23 -13.02 2.05
C ALA A 50 -3.70 -11.83 2.88
N GLU A 51 -4.39 -10.89 2.22
CA GLU A 51 -4.83 -9.68 2.92
C GLU A 51 -5.49 -10.21 4.19
N PRO A 52 -4.96 -9.84 5.38
CA PRO A 52 -5.34 -10.53 6.60
C PRO A 52 -6.84 -10.45 6.63
N VAL A 53 -7.54 -11.60 6.65
CA VAL A 53 -8.99 -11.64 6.54
C VAL A 53 -9.53 -10.77 7.67
N ILE A 54 -9.86 -9.52 7.36
CA ILE A 54 -10.20 -8.54 8.36
C ILE A 54 -11.60 -8.92 8.81
N ASP A 55 -11.70 -9.51 9.98
CA ASP A 55 -12.99 -9.81 10.58
C ASP A 55 -13.63 -8.50 11.05
N VAL A 56 -14.32 -7.85 10.11
CA VAL A 56 -15.06 -6.59 10.31
C VAL A 56 -16.06 -6.73 11.47
N LYS A 57 -16.62 -7.92 11.70
CA LYS A 57 -17.54 -8.17 12.82
C LYS A 57 -16.82 -8.04 14.16
N THR A 58 -15.62 -8.62 14.27
CA THR A 58 -14.78 -8.49 15.47
C THR A 58 -14.36 -7.04 15.70
N LEU A 59 -14.00 -6.30 14.65
CA LEU A 59 -13.69 -4.87 14.78
C LEU A 59 -14.89 -4.04 15.26
N HIS A 60 -16.08 -4.23 14.67
CA HIS A 60 -17.29 -3.54 15.10
C HIS A 60 -17.67 -3.88 16.55
N ALA A 61 -17.53 -5.14 16.96
CA ALA A 61 -17.74 -5.54 18.35
C ALA A 61 -16.77 -4.81 19.29
N LYS A 62 -15.49 -4.72 18.91
CA LYS A 62 -14.49 -4.02 19.73
C LYS A 62 -14.73 -2.52 19.81
N ILE A 63 -15.16 -1.89 18.72
CA ILE A 63 -15.55 -0.47 18.71
C ILE A 63 -16.72 -0.25 19.66
N GLY A 64 -17.78 -1.06 19.59
CA GLY A 64 -18.93 -0.94 20.50
C GLY A 64 -18.56 -1.14 21.97
N GLU A 65 -17.74 -2.13 22.29
CA GLU A 65 -17.21 -2.36 23.64
C GLU A 65 -16.43 -1.14 24.15
N LEU A 66 -15.50 -0.61 23.34
CA LEU A 66 -14.70 0.55 23.70
C LEU A 66 -15.53 1.81 23.88
N THR A 67 -16.54 2.04 23.03
CA THR A 67 -17.49 3.16 23.18
C THR A 67 -18.22 3.06 24.52
N LEU A 68 -18.79 1.89 24.83
CA LEU A 68 -19.50 1.69 26.09
C LEU A 68 -18.60 1.87 27.33
N VAL A 69 -17.39 1.34 27.29
CA VAL A 69 -16.41 1.51 28.38
C VAL A 69 -15.99 2.97 28.52
N ASN A 70 -15.75 3.68 27.42
CA ASN A 70 -15.35 5.08 27.46
C ASN A 70 -16.46 5.98 28.00
N ASP A 71 -17.71 5.76 27.58
CA ASP A 71 -18.88 6.49 28.07
C ASP A 71 -19.10 6.24 29.57
N PHE A 72 -18.97 4.99 30.01
CA PHE A 72 -19.04 4.63 31.42
C PHE A 72 -17.95 5.34 32.23
N LEU A 73 -16.70 5.28 31.77
CA LEU A 73 -15.56 5.88 32.47
C LEU A 73 -15.71 7.40 32.56
N SER A 74 -16.10 8.04 31.45
CA SER A 74 -16.35 9.49 31.39
C SER A 74 -17.48 9.89 32.34
N GLY A 75 -18.58 9.13 32.37
CA GLY A 75 -19.67 9.35 33.32
C GLY A 75 -19.27 9.16 34.78
N ALA A 76 -18.47 8.13 35.07
CA ALA A 76 -17.96 7.85 36.42
C ALA A 76 -17.00 8.95 36.91
N LEU A 77 -16.06 9.38 36.06
CA LEU A 77 -15.16 10.49 36.34
C LEU A 77 -15.93 11.80 36.54
N GLY A 78 -17.03 12.00 35.79
CA GLY A 78 -17.90 13.17 35.96
C GLY A 78 -18.59 13.17 37.32
N LYS A 79 -19.13 12.03 37.74
CA LYS A 79 -19.73 11.86 39.07
C LYS A 79 -18.70 12.00 40.20
N ALA A 80 -17.46 11.56 39.97
CA ALA A 80 -16.37 11.69 40.93
C ALA A 80 -15.75 13.10 40.97
N GLY A 81 -16.16 14.02 40.08
CA GLY A 81 -15.56 15.35 39.98
C GLY A 81 -14.13 15.36 39.45
N LEU A 82 -13.70 14.27 38.81
CA LEU A 82 -12.33 14.03 38.33
C LEU A 82 -12.18 14.24 36.82
N LEU A 83 -13.22 14.70 36.12
CA LEU A 83 -13.09 15.04 34.71
C LEU A 83 -12.08 16.20 34.56
N PRO A 84 -11.01 16.03 33.76
CA PRO A 84 -10.15 17.14 33.45
C PRO A 84 -10.98 18.21 32.76
N SER A 85 -11.03 19.39 33.36
CA SER A 85 -11.61 20.58 32.72
C SER A 85 -10.75 20.89 31.51
N ALA A 86 -11.14 20.42 30.33
CA ALA A 86 -10.54 20.82 29.07
C ALA A 86 -10.87 22.31 28.87
N LYS A 87 -10.05 23.19 29.46
CA LYS A 87 -10.08 24.62 29.15
C LYS A 87 -9.78 24.76 27.66
N ARG A 88 -10.72 25.39 26.95
CA ARG A 88 -10.58 25.88 25.57
C ARG A 88 -9.40 26.84 25.46
#